data_AF-A0A534VZ28-F1
#
_entry.id   AF-A0A534VZ28-F1
#
_cell.length_a   1.000
_cell.length_b   1.000
_cell.length_c   1.000
_cell.angle_alpha   90.00
_cell.angle_beta   90.00
_cell.angle_gamma   90.00
#
_symmetry.space_group_name_H-M   'P 1'
#
loop_
_entity.id
_entity.type
_entity.pdbx_description
1 polymer ?
#
loop_
_entity_poly.entity_id
_entity_poly.type
_entity_poly.pdbx_seq_one_letter_code
_entity_poly.pdbx_strand_id
1 'polypeptide(L)' 'MVRLERKSRAGKEVTVVEQLGLPAAALRDWLKALKDALGCGGTVEGNALVLQGDHRGRVGALLEERGVRRVTIG' A
#
# COMPACT_ATOMS: atom_id res chain seq x y z
N MET A 1 6.02 6.09 -1.21
CA MET A 1 5.23 6.95 -0.29
C MET A 1 4.01 6.17 0.16
N VAL A 2 3.65 6.27 1.43
CA VAL A 2 2.49 5.62 2.05
C VAL A 2 1.63 6.73 2.64
N ARG A 3 0.36 6.84 2.24
CA ARG A 3 -0.55 7.89 2.73
C ARG A 3 -1.91 7.33 3.10
N LEU A 4 -2.63 8.00 4.01
CA LEU A 4 -4.02 7.69 4.31
C LEU A 4 -4.95 8.54 3.44
N GLU A 5 -5.90 7.88 2.78
CA GLU A 5 -6.91 8.55 1.97
C GLU A 5 -8.31 8.23 2.50
N ARG A 6 -9.08 9.28 2.80
CA ARG A 6 -10.46 9.18 3.34
C ARG A 6 -11.51 9.83 2.44
N LYS A 7 -11.14 10.93 1.79
CA LYS A 7 -12.09 11.83 1.08
C LYS A 7 -12.71 11.22 -0.18
N SER A 8 -12.02 10.32 -0.87
CA SER A 8 -12.45 9.78 -2.18
C SER A 8 -13.18 8.43 -2.09
N ARG A 9 -13.32 7.83 -0.89
CA ARG A 9 -13.76 6.43 -0.73
C ARG A 9 -15.05 6.24 0.06
N ALA A 10 -16.01 7.17 -0.11
CA ALA A 10 -17.32 7.11 0.56
C ALA A 10 -17.22 7.00 2.10
N GLY A 11 -16.28 7.73 2.70
CA GLY A 11 -16.03 7.73 4.15
C GLY A 11 -15.18 6.55 4.65
N LYS A 12 -14.77 5.62 3.79
CA LYS A 12 -13.85 4.54 4.15
C LYS A 12 -12.41 5.03 4.13
N GLU A 13 -11.64 4.60 5.11
CA GLU A 13 -10.21 4.84 5.17
C GLU A 13 -9.48 3.82 4.29
N VAL A 14 -8.55 4.28 3.47
CA VAL A 14 -7.67 3.41 2.69
C VAL A 14 -6.22 3.88 2.79
N THR A 15 -5.29 2.94 2.85
CA THR A 15 -3.85 3.20 2.77
C THR A 15 -3.42 3.11 1.32
N VAL A 16 -2.83 4.17 0.80
CA VAL A 16 -2.30 4.24 -0.57
C VAL A 16 -0.78 4.17 -0.54
N VAL A 17 -0.21 3.24 -1.28
CA VAL A 17 1.22 3.06 -1.46
C VAL A 17 1.59 3.35 -2.91
N GLU A 18 2.41 4.35 -3.13
CA GLU A 18 2.78 4.82 -4.47
C GLU A 18 4.28 5.09 -4.59
N GLN A 19 4.72 5.42 -5.81
CA GLN A 19 6.12 5.72 -6.13
C GLN A 19 7.08 4.56 -5.82
N LEU A 20 6.60 3.32 -5.98
CA LEU A 20 7.45 2.13 -5.82
C LEU A 20 8.41 1.92 -6.99
N GLY A 21 8.15 2.55 -8.16
CA GLY A 21 8.99 2.38 -9.36
C GLY A 21 9.00 0.95 -9.90
N LEU A 22 7.98 0.16 -9.57
CA LEU A 22 7.87 -1.25 -9.92
C LEU A 22 7.00 -1.46 -11.16
N PRO A 23 7.30 -2.48 -11.99
CA PRO A 23 6.43 -2.87 -13.08
C PRO A 23 5.10 -3.43 -12.56
N ALA A 24 4.05 -3.38 -13.40
CA ALA A 24 2.70 -3.80 -13.03
C ALA A 24 2.61 -5.25 -12.52
N ALA A 25 3.46 -6.15 -13.03
CA ALA A 25 3.54 -7.53 -12.54
C ALA A 25 4.01 -7.57 -11.08
N ALA A 26 5.12 -6.90 -10.77
CA ALA A 26 5.63 -6.81 -9.41
C ALA A 26 4.63 -6.12 -8.47
N LEU A 27 3.95 -5.06 -8.91
CA LEU A 27 2.90 -4.42 -8.09
C LEU A 27 1.80 -5.39 -7.66
N ARG A 28 1.40 -6.34 -8.51
CA ARG A 28 0.40 -7.37 -8.15
C ARG A 28 0.95 -8.34 -7.11
N ASP A 29 2.21 -8.75 -7.22
CA ASP A 29 2.86 -9.62 -6.24
C ASP A 29 2.99 -8.92 -4.88
N TRP A 30 3.37 -7.65 -4.89
CA TRP A 30 3.41 -6.81 -3.70
C TRP A 30 2.03 -6.60 -3.09
N LEU A 31 1.00 -6.35 -3.90
CA LEU A 31 -0.36 -6.24 -3.43
C LEU A 31 -0.81 -7.54 -2.73
N LYS A 32 -0.57 -8.70 -3.35
CA LYS A 32 -0.92 -9.99 -2.78
C LYS A 32 -0.23 -10.19 -1.43
N ALA A 33 1.08 -9.97 -1.38
CA ALA A 33 1.86 -10.04 -0.16
C ALA A 33 1.33 -9.12 0.97
N LEU A 34 1.03 -7.86 0.64
CA LEU A 34 0.51 -6.91 1.62
C LEU A 34 -0.88 -7.32 2.12
N LYS A 35 -1.75 -7.81 1.24
CA LYS A 35 -3.07 -8.33 1.61
C LYS A 35 -2.96 -9.54 2.54
N ASP A 36 -2.08 -10.49 2.22
CA ASP A 36 -1.87 -11.70 3.01
C ASP A 36 -1.30 -11.35 4.40
N ALA A 37 -0.39 -10.37 4.49
CA ALA A 37 0.19 -9.93 5.77
C ALA A 37 -0.79 -9.08 6.61
N LEU A 38 -1.60 -8.23 5.97
CA LEU A 38 -2.46 -7.28 6.67
C LEU A 38 -3.86 -7.83 6.96
N GLY A 39 -4.29 -8.87 6.24
CA GLY A 39 -5.64 -9.43 6.32
C GLY A 39 -6.70 -8.50 5.75
N CYS A 40 -6.35 -7.64 4.78
CA CYS A 40 -7.24 -6.62 4.24
C CYS A 40 -7.48 -6.78 2.73
N GLY A 41 -8.57 -6.18 2.25
CA GLY A 41 -8.82 -6.02 0.82
C GLY A 41 -7.90 -4.96 0.22
N GLY A 42 -7.62 -5.07 -1.08
CA GLY A 42 -6.85 -4.06 -1.78
C GLY A 42 -6.84 -4.27 -3.29
N THR A 43 -6.44 -3.23 -4.02
CA THR A 43 -6.40 -3.18 -5.47
C THR A 43 -5.16 -2.42 -5.96
N VAL A 44 -4.74 -2.65 -7.20
CA VAL A 44 -3.76 -1.81 -7.89
C VAL A 44 -4.52 -0.74 -8.67
N GLU A 45 -4.20 0.52 -8.45
CA GLU A 45 -4.74 1.65 -9.20
C GLU A 45 -3.60 2.38 -9.91
N GLY A 46 -3.50 2.17 -11.22
CA GLY A 46 -2.39 2.69 -12.03
C GLY A 46 -1.04 2.15 -11.54
N ASN A 47 -0.27 3.01 -10.88
CA ASN A 47 1.06 2.69 -10.31
C ASN A 47 1.07 2.73 -8.76
N ALA A 48 -0.11 2.66 -8.14
CA ALA A 48 -0.30 2.69 -6.70
C ALA A 48 -1.04 1.44 -6.21
N LEU A 49 -0.75 1.02 -4.99
CA LEU A 49 -1.45 -0.03 -4.26
C LEU A 49 -2.41 0.64 -3.28
N VAL A 50 -3.67 0.24 -3.32
CA VAL A 50 -4.71 0.76 -2.43
C VAL A 50 -5.17 -0.37 -1.53
N LEU A 51 -5.01 -0.20 -0.23
CA LEU A 51 -5.36 -1.17 0.81
C LEU A 51 -6.49 -0.59 1.67
N GLN A 52 -7.48 -1.40 2.01
CA GLN A 52 -8.58 -0.98 2.87
C GLN A 52 -8.11 -0.87 4.32
N GLY A 53 -8.47 0.22 5.01
CA GLY A 53 -8.08 0.52 6.39
C GLY A 53 -6.85 1.43 6.52
N ASP A 54 -6.62 1.92 7.75
CA ASP A 54 -5.35 2.57 8.11
C ASP A 54 -4.33 1.50 8.53
N HIS A 55 -3.36 1.27 7.64
CA HIS A 55 -2.27 0.32 7.85
C HIS A 55 -0.92 0.97 7.65
N ARG A 56 -0.83 2.31 7.67
CA ARG A 56 0.40 3.04 7.33
C ARG A 56 1.63 2.56 8.11
N GLY A 57 1.49 2.34 9.41
CA GLY A 57 2.57 1.82 10.25
C GLY A 57 3.02 0.41 9.85
N ARG A 58 2.05 -0.52 9.70
CA ARG A 58 2.34 -1.92 9.32
C ARG A 58 2.89 -2.02 7.89
N VAL A 59 2.33 -1.24 6.96
CA VAL A 59 2.79 -1.15 5.57
C VAL A 59 4.21 -0.61 5.51
N GLY A 60 4.54 0.41 6.30
CA GLY A 60 5.90 0.94 6.37
C GLY A 60 6.90 -0.14 6.77
N ALA A 61 6.64 -0.85 7.87
CA ALA A 61 7.48 -1.96 8.31
C ALA A 61 7.62 -3.06 7.25
N LEU A 62 6.51 -3.50 6.63
CA LEU A 62 6.53 -4.53 5.59
C LEU A 62 7.30 -4.11 4.33
N LEU A 63 7.27 -2.82 3.97
CA LEU A 63 8.05 -2.27 2.86
C LEU A 63 9.55 -2.30 3.20
N GLU A 64 9.92 -1.88 4.41
CA GLU A 64 11.31 -1.91 4.90
C GLU A 64 11.85 -3.35 4.96
N GLU A 65 11.10 -4.29 5.53
CA GLU A 65 11.46 -5.72 5.60
C GLU A 65 11.71 -6.34 4.23
N ARG A 66 10.97 -5.89 3.21
CA ARG A 66 11.11 -6.35 1.83
C ARG A 66 12.17 -5.58 1.03
N GLY A 67 12.94 -4.72 1.67
CA GLY A 67 14.10 -4.05 1.09
C GLY A 67 13.84 -2.66 0.49
N VAL A 68 12.69 -2.04 0.78
CA VAL A 68 12.44 -0.64 0.38
C VAL A 68 13.27 0.28 1.27
N ARG A 69 14.31 0.90 0.69
CA ARG A 69 15.28 1.72 1.44
C ARG A 69 14.70 3.02 2.01
N ARG A 70 13.58 3.50 1.47
CA ARG A 70 12.98 4.77 1.87
C ARG A 70 11.47 4.67 1.84
N VAL A 71 10.89 4.62 3.03
CA VAL A 71 9.44 4.69 3.23
C VAL A 71 9.11 6.08 3.79
N THR A 72 8.37 6.86 3.03
CA THR A 72 7.77 8.12 3.52
C THR A 72 6.33 7.83 3.91
N ILE A 73 5.96 8.09 5.17
CA ILE A 73 4.59 7.92 5.69
C ILE A 73 3.93 9.29 5.86
N GLY A 74 2.72 9.46 5.33
CA GLY A 74 1.91 10.69 5.37
C GLY A 74 0.44 10.47 5.74
#